data_AF-A0A1F7JB66-F1
#
_entry.id   AF-A0A1F7JB66-F1
#
_cell.length_a   1.000
_cell.length_b   1.000
_cell.length_c   1.000
_cell.angle_alpha   90.00
_cell.angle_beta   90.00
_cell.angle_gamma   90.00
#
_symmetry.space_group_name_H-M   'P 1'
#
loop_
_entity.id
_entity.type
_entity.pdbx_description
1 polymer ?
#
loop_
_entity_poly.entity_id
_entity_poly.type
_entity_poly.pdbx_seq_one_letter_code
_entity_poly.pdbx_strand_id
1 'polypeptide(L)'
;MKKIIIPLIAVIVLFAVLSLLGRGKTKPAEQTVSPTAEVSTTVTPEVTAMVQQEKGAGTSESETLTLEISSPQNGSTVSSSTVTVTGKTAPNIQVFVNEKELIANGNGDFSTEIELFEGENTIFIVANNNTGDYIEKEITVHLESTE
;
A
#
# COMPACT_ATOMS: atom_id res chain seq x y z
N MET A 1 -17.51 29.78 23.22
CA MET A 1 -16.24 29.15 22.77
C MET A 1 -16.32 29.04 21.26
N LYS A 2 -15.47 29.74 20.51
CA LYS A 2 -15.49 29.76 19.04
C LYS A 2 -14.72 28.55 18.52
N LYS A 3 -15.41 27.61 17.87
CA LYS A 3 -14.79 26.45 17.22
C LYS A 3 -14.01 26.96 16.01
N ILE A 4 -12.69 26.92 16.07
CA ILE A 4 -11.81 27.27 14.95
C ILE A 4 -11.76 26.03 14.05
N ILE A 5 -12.64 26.00 13.05
CA ILE A 5 -12.60 25.01 11.97
C ILE A 5 -11.56 25.56 10.99
N ILE A 6 -10.32 25.07 11.07
CA ILE A 6 -9.29 25.36 10.07
C ILE A 6 -9.71 24.63 8.80
N PRO A 7 -9.91 25.31 7.66
CA PRO A 7 -10.37 24.64 6.46
C PRO A 7 -9.25 23.75 5.90
N LEU A 8 -9.55 22.45 5.80
CA LEU A 8 -8.82 21.35 5.14
C LEU A 8 -8.09 21.75 3.82
N ILE A 9 -8.56 22.82 3.17
CA ILE A 9 -8.03 23.41 1.93
C ILE A 9 -6.58 23.91 2.09
N ALA A 10 -6.17 24.38 3.27
CA ALA A 10 -4.81 24.94 3.45
C ALA A 10 -3.69 23.87 3.42
N VAL A 11 -4.00 22.63 3.83
CA VAL A 11 -3.02 21.52 3.86
C VAL A 11 -2.80 20.97 2.44
N ILE A 12 -3.85 20.92 1.62
CA ILE A 12 -3.77 20.42 0.24
C ILE A 12 -2.91 21.33 -0.65
N VAL A 13 -2.96 22.66 -0.47
CA VAL A 13 -2.13 23.60 -1.25
C VAL A 13 -0.64 23.50 -0.87
N LEU A 14 -0.32 23.21 0.39
CA LEU A 14 1.07 23.03 0.83
C LEU A 14 1.70 21.77 0.22
N PHE A 15 0.95 20.66 0.14
CA PHE A 15 1.41 19.42 -0.49
C PHE A 15 1.64 19.57 -2.00
N ALA A 16 0.78 20.30 -2.72
CA ALA A 16 0.94 20.51 -4.17
C ALA A 16 2.21 21.30 -4.54
N VAL A 17 2.69 22.20 -3.67
CA VAL A 17 3.91 22.99 -3.92
C VAL A 17 5.18 22.18 -3.68
N LEU A 18 5.18 21.22 -2.74
CA LEU A 18 6.34 20.36 -2.45
C LEU A 18 6.60 19.32 -3.55
N SER A 19 5.55 18.79 -4.20
CA SER A 19 5.69 17.80 -5.29
C SER A 19 6.33 18.37 -6.56
N LEU A 20 6.39 19.70 -6.73
CA LEU A 20 6.98 20.35 -7.91
C LEU A 20 8.51 20.58 -7.82
N LEU A 21 9.16 20.27 -6.68
CA LEU A 21 10.59 20.51 -6.48
C LEU A 21 11.49 19.26 -6.49
N GLY A 22 10.94 18.06 -6.69
CA GLY A 22 11.69 16.80 -6.61
C GLY A 22 11.88 16.05 -7.93
N ARG A 23 12.82 16.47 -8.79
CA ARG A 23 13.31 15.64 -9.91
C ARG A 23 14.84 15.50 -9.87
N GLY A 24 15.32 14.39 -9.32
CA GLY A 24 16.75 14.05 -9.22
C GLY A 24 17.07 12.60 -9.63
N LYS A 25 17.40 12.42 -10.91
CA LYS A 25 18.35 11.49 -11.58
C LYS A 25 18.75 10.14 -10.92
N THR A 26 18.30 9.07 -11.59
CA THR A 26 18.90 7.76 -11.98
C THR A 26 20.20 7.17 -11.35
N LYS A 27 20.05 5.87 -11.00
CA LYS A 27 20.97 4.70 -10.79
C LYS A 27 22.30 4.68 -11.58
N PRO A 28 23.34 3.90 -11.15
CA PRO A 28 23.38 2.45 -11.43
C PRO A 28 23.84 1.56 -10.26
N ALA A 29 23.30 0.33 -10.20
CA ALA A 29 23.76 -0.73 -9.30
C ALA A 29 24.90 -1.49 -9.99
N GLU A 30 25.99 -1.68 -9.26
CA GLU A 30 27.15 -2.45 -9.69
C GLU A 30 26.92 -3.93 -9.34
N GLN A 31 26.85 -4.76 -10.39
CA GLN A 31 26.76 -6.21 -10.30
C GLN A 31 28.17 -6.79 -10.13
N THR A 32 28.50 -7.23 -8.92
CA THR A 32 29.66 -8.11 -8.70
C THR A 32 29.21 -9.55 -8.92
N VAL A 33 29.53 -10.12 -10.08
CA VAL A 33 29.66 -11.58 -10.24
C VAL A 33 30.95 -11.87 -10.98
N SER A 34 31.85 -12.58 -10.33
CA SER A 34 33.05 -13.18 -10.95
C SER A 34 32.87 -14.70 -11.10
N PRO A 35 33.60 -15.31 -12.05
CA PRO A 35 33.23 -16.55 -12.73
C PRO A 35 33.90 -17.78 -12.10
N THR A 36 33.37 -18.99 -12.34
CA THR A 36 34.14 -20.25 -12.44
C THR A 36 33.27 -21.38 -13.03
N ALA A 37 33.87 -22.16 -13.93
CA ALA A 37 33.35 -23.22 -14.81
C ALA A 37 32.70 -24.42 -14.05
N GLU A 38 31.94 -25.36 -14.63
CA GLU A 38 32.26 -26.36 -15.69
C GLU A 38 30.92 -27.00 -16.20
N VAL A 39 30.60 -27.02 -17.50
CA VAL A 39 30.81 -28.06 -18.54
C VAL A 39 29.97 -29.36 -18.43
N SER A 40 29.23 -29.62 -19.53
CA SER A 40 28.67 -30.89 -20.04
C SER A 40 27.47 -31.49 -19.31
N THR A 41 26.32 -31.71 -19.95
CA THR A 41 26.18 -32.74 -20.99
C THR A 41 24.99 -32.49 -21.90
N THR A 42 25.24 -32.64 -23.19
CA THR A 42 24.27 -32.80 -24.28
C THR A 42 23.29 -33.95 -24.01
N VAL A 43 21.98 -33.65 -24.03
CA VAL A 43 20.96 -34.57 -24.54
C VAL A 43 19.86 -33.77 -25.25
N THR A 44 19.93 -33.78 -26.58
CA THR A 44 18.77 -33.52 -27.46
C THR A 44 17.99 -34.83 -27.56
N PRO A 45 16.71 -34.82 -27.23
CA PRO A 45 15.77 -35.21 -28.27
C PRO A 45 14.70 -34.14 -28.51
N GLU A 46 14.56 -33.83 -29.79
CA GLU A 46 13.45 -33.18 -30.45
C GLU A 46 12.09 -33.71 -29.95
N VAL A 47 11.29 -32.83 -29.31
CA VAL A 47 9.84 -32.99 -29.24
C VAL A 47 9.24 -31.71 -29.82
N THR A 48 9.06 -31.74 -31.14
CA THR A 48 8.22 -30.80 -31.87
C THR A 48 6.76 -31.06 -31.52
N ALA A 49 6.05 -29.98 -31.19
CA ALA A 49 4.60 -29.82 -31.13
C ALA A 49 3.85 -30.53 -29.98
N MET A 50 3.49 -29.77 -28.94
CA MET A 50 2.10 -29.33 -28.70
C MET A 50 2.11 -28.02 -27.91
N VAL A 51 1.78 -26.95 -28.63
CA VAL A 51 1.37 -25.65 -28.10
C VAL A 51 0.07 -25.85 -27.34
N GLN A 52 0.06 -25.54 -26.05
CA GLN A 52 -1.09 -24.97 -25.36
C GLN A 52 -0.58 -24.12 -24.20
N GLN A 53 -0.09 -22.95 -24.60
CA GLN A 53 -0.19 -21.75 -23.79
C GLN A 53 -1.68 -21.48 -23.61
N GLU A 54 -2.28 -21.99 -22.53
CA GLU A 54 -3.46 -21.36 -21.96
C GLU A 54 -2.99 -20.04 -21.36
N LYS A 55 -2.84 -19.09 -22.27
CA LYS A 55 -3.00 -17.67 -22.03
C LYS A 55 -4.33 -17.55 -21.29
N GLY A 56 -4.27 -17.60 -19.96
CA GLY A 56 -5.34 -17.16 -19.10
C GLY A 56 -5.70 -15.79 -19.61
N ALA A 57 -6.78 -15.72 -20.37
CA ALA A 57 -7.52 -14.50 -20.53
C ALA A 57 -7.91 -14.17 -19.09
N GLY A 58 -7.09 -13.32 -18.46
CA GLY A 58 -7.52 -12.54 -17.32
C GLY A 58 -8.73 -11.79 -17.84
N THR A 59 -9.89 -12.40 -17.67
CA THR A 59 -11.17 -11.73 -17.77
C THR A 59 -10.98 -10.53 -16.87
N SER A 60 -10.84 -9.37 -17.51
CA SER A 60 -10.85 -8.07 -16.85
C SER A 60 -12.26 -7.89 -16.33
N GLU A 61 -12.62 -8.67 -15.32
CA GLU A 61 -13.79 -8.40 -14.52
C GLU A 61 -13.48 -7.09 -13.82
N SER A 62 -14.37 -6.12 -14.01
CA SER A 62 -14.34 -4.85 -13.32
C SER A 62 -14.45 -5.14 -11.83
N GLU A 63 -13.32 -5.42 -11.17
CA GLU A 63 -13.28 -5.71 -9.74
C GLU A 63 -13.84 -4.49 -9.03
N THR A 64 -14.99 -4.67 -8.38
CA THR A 64 -15.61 -3.62 -7.59
C THR A 64 -14.63 -3.25 -6.47
N LEU A 65 -14.22 -1.98 -6.45
CA LEU A 65 -13.36 -1.48 -5.38
C LEU A 65 -14.11 -1.59 -4.05
N THR A 66 -13.43 -2.13 -3.04
CA THR A 66 -13.96 -2.28 -1.67
C THR A 66 -12.90 -1.84 -0.68
N LEU A 67 -13.29 -1.48 0.54
CA LEU A 67 -12.34 -1.18 1.62
C LEU A 67 -12.96 -1.50 2.98
N GLU A 68 -12.33 -2.39 3.73
CA GLU A 68 -12.68 -2.81 5.09
C GLU A 68 -11.46 -2.68 5.99
N ILE A 69 -11.66 -2.16 7.21
CA ILE A 69 -10.59 -2.05 8.21
C ILE A 69 -10.91 -3.07 9.31
N SER A 70 -10.01 -4.02 9.51
CA SER A 70 -10.18 -5.12 10.47
C SER A 70 -9.58 -4.77 11.83
N SER A 71 -8.47 -4.03 11.85
CA SER A 71 -7.83 -3.54 13.08
C SER A 71 -7.06 -2.25 12.78
N PRO A 72 -6.94 -1.32 13.75
CA PRO A 72 -7.74 -1.26 14.98
C PRO A 72 -9.21 -0.95 14.68
N GLN A 73 -10.09 -1.22 15.65
CA GLN A 73 -11.50 -0.82 15.56
C GLN A 73 -11.62 0.69 15.81
N ASN A 74 -12.56 1.34 15.11
CA ASN A 74 -12.78 2.77 15.30
C ASN A 74 -13.15 3.09 16.76
N GLY A 75 -12.45 4.06 17.36
CA GLY A 75 -12.60 4.48 18.75
C GLY A 75 -11.87 3.61 19.77
N SER A 76 -11.02 2.66 19.35
CA SER A 76 -10.30 1.80 20.29
C SER A 76 -9.25 2.56 21.10
N THR A 77 -9.05 2.15 22.35
CA THR A 77 -7.93 2.59 23.19
C THR A 77 -6.82 1.55 23.20
N VAL A 78 -5.57 2.00 23.07
CA VAL A 78 -4.36 1.16 23.09
C VAL A 78 -3.33 1.75 24.05
N SER A 79 -2.42 0.92 24.56
CA SER A 79 -1.33 1.32 25.44
C SER A 79 0.04 1.34 24.76
N SER A 80 0.11 0.93 23.49
CA SER A 80 1.32 0.94 22.68
C SER A 80 1.32 2.14 21.74
N SER A 81 2.43 2.87 21.68
CA SER A 81 2.65 3.99 20.75
C SER A 81 2.72 3.57 19.28
N THR A 82 2.67 2.27 18.99
CA THR A 82 2.60 1.74 17.64
C THR A 82 1.42 0.78 17.54
N VAL A 83 0.61 0.95 16.49
CA VAL A 83 -0.51 0.05 16.17
C VAL A 83 -0.37 -0.52 14.77
N THR A 84 -0.71 -1.79 14.59
CA THR A 84 -0.81 -2.40 13.27
C THR A 84 -2.20 -2.18 12.71
N VAL A 85 -2.28 -1.42 11.61
CA VAL A 85 -3.49 -1.26 10.81
C VAL A 85 -3.57 -2.42 9.83
N THR A 86 -4.63 -3.22 9.91
CA THR A 86 -4.93 -4.31 8.98
C THR A 86 -6.30 -4.12 8.37
N GLY A 87 -6.44 -4.55 7.13
CA GLY A 87 -7.72 -4.48 6.44
C GLY A 87 -7.72 -5.25 5.13
N LYS A 88 -8.83 -5.11 4.43
CA LYS A 88 -9.08 -5.79 3.16
C LYS A 88 -9.64 -4.84 2.11
N THR A 89 -9.20 -4.99 0.88
CA THR A 89 -9.70 -4.30 -0.32
C THR A 89 -9.85 -5.31 -1.45
N ALA A 90 -10.04 -4.86 -2.69
CA ALA A 90 -9.87 -5.72 -3.86
C ALA A 90 -8.38 -6.12 -4.03
N PRO A 91 -8.08 -7.29 -4.61
CA PRO A 91 -6.71 -7.74 -4.88
C PRO A 91 -5.83 -6.72 -5.59
N ASN A 92 -4.55 -6.64 -5.19
CA ASN A 92 -3.52 -5.84 -5.86
C ASN A 92 -3.83 -4.33 -5.96
N ILE A 93 -4.69 -3.81 -5.08
CA ILE A 93 -5.06 -2.39 -5.02
C ILE A 93 -4.00 -1.58 -4.25
N GLN A 94 -3.75 -0.35 -4.70
CA GLN A 94 -2.91 0.60 -3.99
C GLN A 94 -3.69 1.15 -2.78
N VAL A 95 -3.06 1.11 -1.60
CA VAL A 95 -3.63 1.58 -0.34
C VAL A 95 -2.69 2.61 0.27
N PHE A 96 -3.25 3.69 0.77
CA PHE A 96 -2.57 4.69 1.59
C PHE A 96 -3.12 4.61 3.00
N VAL A 97 -2.25 4.50 4.00
CA VAL A 97 -2.60 4.60 5.42
C VAL A 97 -1.79 5.76 5.99
N ASN A 98 -2.45 6.89 6.26
CA ASN A 98 -1.81 8.19 6.43
C ASN A 98 -0.84 8.48 5.27
N GLU A 99 0.44 8.67 5.56
CA GLU A 99 1.49 8.95 4.57
C GLU A 99 2.15 7.66 4.02
N LYS A 100 1.77 6.47 4.54
CA LYS A 100 2.36 5.20 4.12
C LYS A 100 1.62 4.62 2.92
N GLU A 101 2.34 4.42 1.82
CA GLU A 101 1.86 3.74 0.62
C GLU A 101 2.20 2.25 0.66
N LEU A 102 1.23 1.40 0.31
CA LEU A 102 1.40 -0.04 0.15
C LEU A 102 0.46 -0.61 -0.92
N ILE A 103 0.70 -1.85 -1.32
CA ILE A 103 -0.15 -2.58 -2.26
C ILE A 103 -0.73 -3.78 -1.53
N ALA A 104 -2.05 -3.93 -1.57
CA ALA A 104 -2.72 -5.11 -1.03
C ALA A 104 -2.28 -6.37 -1.78
N ASN A 105 -2.20 -7.50 -1.08
CA ASN A 105 -1.77 -8.75 -1.71
C ASN A 105 -2.82 -9.29 -2.72
N GLY A 106 -2.54 -10.43 -3.35
CA GLY A 106 -3.48 -11.08 -4.29
C GLY A 106 -4.81 -11.55 -3.69
N ASN A 107 -4.94 -11.56 -2.35
CA ASN A 107 -6.20 -11.82 -1.64
C ASN A 107 -6.92 -10.52 -1.22
N GLY A 108 -6.29 -9.35 -1.43
CA GLY A 108 -6.79 -8.05 -1.02
C GLY A 108 -6.39 -7.65 0.41
N ASP A 109 -5.58 -8.44 1.11
CA ASP A 109 -5.18 -8.11 2.48
C ASP A 109 -4.03 -7.08 2.48
N PHE A 110 -4.08 -6.14 3.41
CA PHE A 110 -3.01 -5.19 3.66
C PHE A 110 -2.73 -5.04 5.16
N SER A 111 -1.49 -4.69 5.50
CA SER A 111 -1.03 -4.49 6.87
C SER A 111 0.11 -3.48 6.91
N THR A 112 0.04 -2.52 7.83
CA THR A 112 1.12 -1.56 8.07
C THR A 112 1.08 -1.04 9.51
N GLU A 113 2.24 -0.67 10.05
CA GLU A 113 2.33 -0.08 11.38
C GLU A 113 2.18 1.43 11.31
N ILE A 114 1.49 2.02 12.29
CA ILE A 114 1.31 3.47 12.44
C ILE A 114 1.75 3.87 13.84
N GLU A 115 2.56 4.93 13.91
CA GLU A 115 2.94 5.56 15.17
C GLU A 115 1.79 6.45 15.67
N LEU A 116 1.54 6.39 16.97
CA LEU A 116 0.51 7.13 17.68
C LEU A 116 1.14 8.08 18.68
N PHE A 117 0.51 9.23 18.86
CA PHE A 117 0.80 10.19 19.92
C PHE A 117 -0.20 10.02 21.06
N GLU A 118 0.17 10.40 22.29
CA GLU A 118 -0.75 10.30 23.42
C GLU A 118 -2.07 11.04 23.15
N GLY A 119 -3.18 10.43 23.55
CA GLY A 119 -4.51 10.95 23.26
C GLY A 119 -5.06 10.47 21.92
N GLU A 120 -5.85 11.33 21.27
CA GLU A 120 -6.60 11.00 20.06
C GLU A 120 -5.73 11.05 18.79
N ASN A 121 -5.76 9.97 18.00
CA ASN A 121 -5.09 9.86 16.71
C ASN A 121 -6.10 9.51 15.62
N THR A 122 -6.18 10.35 14.60
CA THR A 122 -6.96 10.07 13.39
C THR A 122 -6.08 9.35 12.37
N ILE A 123 -6.56 8.21 11.86
CA ILE A 123 -5.91 7.44 10.81
C ILE A 123 -6.79 7.48 9.56
N PHE A 124 -6.23 7.99 8.46
CA PHE A 124 -6.87 8.06 7.15
C PHE A 124 -6.42 6.87 6.29
N ILE A 125 -7.36 6.15 5.71
CA ILE A 125 -7.10 5.01 4.83
C ILE A 125 -7.78 5.24 3.49
N VAL A 126 -7.01 5.17 2.40
CA VAL A 126 -7.51 5.35 1.03
C VAL A 126 -7.12 4.15 0.20
N ALA A 127 -8.08 3.51 -0.47
CA ALA A 127 -7.82 2.53 -1.51
C ALA A 127 -8.09 3.17 -2.87
N ASN A 128 -7.14 3.04 -3.81
CA ASN A 128 -7.21 3.64 -5.14
C ASN A 128 -6.93 2.56 -6.21
N ASN A 129 -7.80 2.45 -7.22
CA ASN A 129 -7.59 1.55 -8.34
C ASN A 129 -6.95 2.26 -9.54
N ASN A 130 -6.42 1.50 -10.49
CA ASN A 130 -5.77 2.03 -11.68
C ASN A 130 -6.72 2.77 -12.65
N THR A 131 -8.04 2.68 -12.46
CA THR A 131 -9.06 3.41 -13.25
C THR A 131 -9.39 4.77 -12.65
N GLY A 132 -8.86 5.09 -11.45
CA GLY A 132 -9.04 6.38 -10.78
C GLY A 132 -10.18 6.42 -9.76
N ASP A 133 -10.88 5.30 -9.54
CA ASP A 133 -11.84 5.18 -8.45
C ASP A 133 -11.10 5.04 -7.12
N TYR A 134 -11.69 5.59 -6.06
CA TYR A 134 -11.12 5.51 -4.72
C TYR A 134 -12.21 5.38 -3.65
N ILE A 135 -11.86 4.74 -2.53
CA ILE A 135 -12.66 4.67 -1.31
C ILE A 135 -11.80 5.16 -0.15
N GLU A 136 -12.39 6.00 0.69
CA GLU A 136 -11.73 6.56 1.88
C GLU A 136 -12.43 6.07 3.14
N LYS A 137 -11.64 5.82 4.19
CA LYS A 137 -12.09 5.56 5.54
C LYS A 137 -11.25 6.35 6.54
N GLU A 138 -11.90 6.75 7.62
CA GLU A 138 -11.26 7.40 8.76
C GLU A 138 -11.59 6.58 10.01
N ILE A 139 -10.57 6.30 10.81
CA ILE A 139 -10.75 5.73 12.15
C ILE A 139 -9.99 6.56 13.17
N THR A 140 -10.52 6.61 14.39
CA THR A 140 -9.89 7.23 15.54
C THR A 140 -9.35 6.16 16.48
N VAL A 141 -8.14 6.35 16.99
CA VAL A 141 -7.49 5.48 17.98
C VAL A 141 -6.96 6.33 19.12
N HIS A 142 -7.20 5.93 20.36
CA HIS A 142 -6.71 6.63 21.54
C HIS A 142 -5.49 5.92 22.12
N LEU A 143 -4.35 6.59 22.22
CA LEU A 143 -3.20 6.12 23.00
C LEU A 143 -3.36 6.61 24.45
N GLU A 144 -3.25 5.70 25.41
CA GLU A 144 -3.20 6.04 26.84
C GLU A 144 -2.03 7.00 27.13
N SER A 145 -2.27 7.99 28.00
CA SER A 145 -1.20 8.90 28.44
C SER A 145 -0.43 8.26 29.59
N THR A 146 0.89 8.40 29.57
CA THR A 146 1.77 7.98 30.65
C THR A 146 1.93 9.15 31.64
N GLU A 147 1.10 9.18 32.69
CA GLU A 147 1.23 10.14 33.81
C GLU A 147 2.45 9.87 34.70
#